data_AF-A0A1H9GFA1-F1
#
_entry.id   AF-A0A1H9GFA1-F1
#
_cell.length_a   1.000
_cell.length_b   1.000
_cell.length_c   1.000
_cell.angle_alpha   90.00
_cell.angle_beta   90.00
_cell.angle_gamma   90.00
#
_symmetry.space_group_name_H-M   'P 1'
#
loop_
_entity.id
_entity.type
_entity.pdbx_description
1 polymer ?
#
loop_
_entity_poly.entity_id
_entity_poly.type
_entity_poly.pdbx_seq_one_letter_code
_entity_poly.pdbx_strand_id
1 'polypeptide(L)' 'MLPNVGDVFSGKVVSTVPFGSFVEHPAGAHGLLHGRQAEVGASVQVKVLAVDVEQQRFSLELA' A
#
# COMPACT_ATOMS: atom_id res chain seq x y z
N MET A 1 9.82 -6.88 -7.93
CA MET A 1 9.17 -6.21 -9.09
C MET A 1 8.08 -5.31 -8.52
N LEU A 2 8.02 -4.04 -8.92
CA LEU A 2 6.95 -3.13 -8.49
C LEU A 2 5.63 -3.54 -9.18
N PRO A 3 4.48 -3.45 -8.49
CA PRO A 3 3.18 -3.73 -9.12
C PRO A 3 2.85 -2.64 -10.16
N ASN A 4 1.94 -2.93 -11.09
CA ASN A 4 1.50 -1.95 -12.07
C ASN A 4 0.37 -1.09 -11.49
N VAL A 5 0.19 0.12 -12.03
CA VAL A 5 -0.97 0.94 -11.70
C VAL A 5 -2.25 0.19 -12.10
N GLY A 6 -3.19 0.10 -11.17
CA GLY A 6 -4.44 -0.63 -11.33
C GLY A 6 -4.44 -2.04 -10.76
N ASP A 7 -3.27 -2.61 -10.43
CA ASP A 7 -3.19 -3.92 -9.77
C ASP A 7 -3.84 -3.90 -8.39
N VAL A 8 -4.51 -4.99 -8.04
CA VAL A 8 -5.12 -5.20 -6.73
C VAL A 8 -4.41 -6.33 -6.03
N PHE A 9 -4.01 -6.12 -4.78
CA PHE A 9 -3.37 -7.14 -3.96
C PHE A 9 -3.84 -7.04 -2.50
N SER A 10 -3.68 -8.14 -1.76
CA SER A 10 -3.87 -8.14 -0.31
C SER A 10 -2.53 -7.96 0.37
N GLY A 11 -2.40 -6.90 1.15
CA GLY A 11 -1.19 -6.59 1.91
C GLY A 11 -1.46 -6.46 3.39
N LYS A 12 -0.41 -6.58 4.19
CA LYS A 12 -0.50 -6.44 5.65
C LYS A 12 -0.09 -5.03 6.05
N VAL A 13 -0.86 -4.41 6.94
CA VAL A 13 -0.51 -3.11 7.49
C VAL A 13 0.65 -3.28 8.47
N VAL A 14 1.77 -2.64 8.17
CA VAL A 14 3.00 -2.71 8.99
C VAL A 14 3.18 -1.48 9.88
N SER A 15 2.60 -0.34 9.48
CA SER A 15 2.66 0.90 10.25
C SER A 15 1.49 1.81 9.88
N THR A 16 1.09 2.68 10.80
CA THR A 16 0.01 3.64 10.58
C THR A 16 0.46 5.03 11.01
N VAL A 17 0.16 6.02 10.18
CA VAL A 17 0.49 7.44 10.37
C VAL A 17 -0.79 8.28 10.30
N PRO A 18 -0.78 9.55 10.75
CA PRO A 18 -2.01 10.34 10.82
C PRO A 18 -2.76 10.50 9.48
N PHE A 19 -2.03 10.50 8.36
CA PHE A 19 -2.56 10.67 7.00
C PHE A 19 -2.75 9.34 6.22
N GLY A 20 -2.49 8.18 6.83
CA GLY A 20 -2.62 6.91 6.12
C GLY A 20 -2.00 5.70 6.82
N SER A 21 -1.97 4.56 6.13
CA SER A 21 -1.35 3.33 6.63
C SER A 21 -0.36 2.77 5.61
N PHE A 22 0.80 2.34 6.10
CA PHE A 22 1.77 1.61 5.30
C PHE A 22 1.38 0.15 5.20
N VAL A 23 1.22 -0.31 3.97
CA VAL A 23 0.86 -1.68 3.63
C VAL A 23 2.07 -2.33 2.95
N GLU A 24 2.52 -3.45 3.49
CA GLU A 24 3.60 -4.25 2.91
C GLU A 24 3.04 -5.13 1.78
N HIS A 25 3.65 -5.00 0.61
CA HIS A 25 3.40 -5.85 -0.54
C HIS A 25 4.28 -7.11 -0.45
N PRO A 26 3.76 -8.30 -0.74
CA PRO A 26 4.50 -9.57 -0.63
C PRO A 26 5.78 -9.65 -1.49
N ALA A 27 5.91 -8.79 -2.51
CA ALA A 27 7.14 -8.65 -3.29
C ALA A 27 8.25 -7.80 -2.63
N GLY A 28 8.11 -7.45 -1.34
CA GLY A 28 9.10 -6.70 -0.55
C GLY A 28 9.03 -5.18 -0.70
N ALA A 29 7.94 -4.67 -1.28
CA ALA A 29 7.76 -3.26 -1.55
C ALA A 29 6.68 -2.66 -0.62
N HIS A 30 6.76 -1.36 -0.33
CA HIS A 30 5.85 -0.73 0.64
C HIS A 30 4.97 0.30 -0.06
N GLY A 31 3.66 0.20 0.14
CA GLY A 31 2.70 1.16 -0.36
C GLY A 31 2.07 1.98 0.76
N LEU A 32 1.69 3.20 0.46
CA LEU A 32 0.95 4.06 1.38
C LEU A 32 -0.53 4.09 1.00
N LEU A 33 -1.38 3.59 1.89
CA LEU A 33 -2.83 3.75 1.84
C LEU A 33 -3.19 5.15 2.36
N HIS A 34 -3.57 6.05 1.47
CA HIS A 34 -3.88 7.44 1.83
C HIS A 34 -5.31 7.55 2.37
N GLY A 35 -5.52 8.43 3.35
CA GLY A 35 -6.88 8.82 3.79
C GLY A 35 -7.61 7.80 4.65
N ARG A 36 -6.98 6.67 4.99
CA ARG A 36 -7.55 5.71 5.96
C ARG A 36 -6.48 5.17 6.89
N GLN A 37 -6.83 5.09 8.17
CA GLN A 37 -6.07 4.38 9.17
C GLN A 37 -6.60 2.95 9.24
N ALA A 38 -5.73 1.99 9.00
CA ALA A 38 -5.98 0.58 9.22
C ALA A 38 -5.18 0.11 10.44
N GLU A 39 -5.67 -0.94 11.09
CA GLU A 39 -5.01 -1.49 12.26
C GLU A 39 -3.70 -2.17 11.84
N VAL A 40 -2.61 -1.88 12.57
CA VAL A 40 -1.32 -2.53 12.33
C VAL A 40 -1.47 -4.02 12.58
N GLY A 41 -1.12 -4.83 11.59
CA GLY A 41 -1.30 -6.27 11.61
C GLY A 41 -2.51 -6.76 10.82
N ALA A 42 -3.45 -5.88 10.47
CA ALA A 42 -4.59 -6.25 9.64
C ALA A 42 -4.18 -6.49 8.19
N SER A 43 -4.86 -7.45 7.55
CA SER A 43 -4.76 -7.69 6.11
C SER A 43 -5.84 -6.90 5.39
N VAL A 44 -5.45 -6.06 4.43
CA VAL A 44 -6.36 -5.22 3.65
C VAL A 44 -6.13 -5.44 2.15
N GLN A 45 -7.21 -5.45 1.38
CA GLN A 45 -7.14 -5.50 -0.07
C GLN A 45 -7.07 -4.08 -0.62
N VAL A 46 -6.04 -3.82 -1.40
CA VAL A 46 -5.68 -2.48 -1.86
C VAL A 46 -5.38 -2.50 -3.35
N LYS A 47 -5.72 -1.39 -4.00
CA LYS A 47 -5.44 -1.13 -5.41
C LYS A 47 -4.32 -0.11 -5.55
N VAL A 48 -3.39 -0.38 -6.47
CA VAL A 48 -2.30 0.53 -6.80
C VAL A 48 -2.84 1.68 -7.63
N LEU A 49 -2.76 2.90 -7.10
CA LEU A 49 -3.17 4.12 -7.79
C LEU A 49 -2.05 4.75 -8.61
N ALA A 50 -0.84 4.77 -8.04
CA ALA A 50 0.31 5.41 -8.64
C ALA A 50 1.58 4.69 -8.20
N VAL A 51 2.55 4.57 -9.11
CA VAL A 51 3.84 3.95 -8.84
C VAL A 51 4.92 4.96 -9.14
N ASP A 52 5.75 5.23 -8.15
CA ASP A 52 6.88 6.13 -8.21
C ASP A 52 8.16 5.28 -8.22
N VAL A 53 8.63 4.98 -9.43
CA VAL A 53 9.77 4.07 -9.65
C VAL A 53 11.08 4.70 -9.16
N GLU A 54 11.22 6.02 -9.29
CA GLU A 54 12.41 6.76 -8.85
C GLU A 54 12.60 6.63 -7.34
N GLN A 55 11.51 6.72 -6.57
CA GLN A 55 11.55 6.62 -5.11
C GLN A 55 11.20 5.23 -4.58
N GLN A 56 10.97 4.24 -5.45
CA GLN A 56 10.60 2.86 -5.11
C GLN A 56 9.35 2.79 -4.19
N ARG A 57 8.36 3.64 -4.44
CA ARG A 57 7.13 3.75 -3.63
C ARG A 57 5.90 3.68 -4.51
N PHE A 58 4.75 3.39 -3.92
CA PHE A 58 3.47 3.43 -4.62
C PHE A 58 2.33 3.84 -3.68
N SER A 59 1.33 4.49 -4.25
CA SER A 59 0.12 4.91 -3.55
C SER A 59 -0.97 3.87 -3.71
N LEU A 60 -1.70 3.67 -2.63
CA LEU A 60 -2.73 2.65 -2.52
C LEU A 60 -4.08 3.29 -2.18
N GLU A 61 -5.14 2.65 -2.66
CA GLU A 61 -6.52 2.89 -2.27
C GLU A 61 -7.19 1.57 -1.90
N LEU A 62 -8.32 1.61 -1.21
CA LEU A 62 -9.12 0.40 -1.01
C LEU A 62 -9.72 -0.06 -2.33
N ALA A 63 -9.62 -1.37 -2.56
CA ALA A 63 -10.34 -2.02 -3.64
C ALA A 63 -11.83 -2.20 -3.31
#